data_AF-A0AA37CFX4-F1
#
_entry.id   AF-A0AA37CFX4-F1
#
_cell.length_a   1.000
_cell.length_b   1.000
_cell.length_c   1.000
_cell.angle_alpha   90.00
_cell.angle_beta   90.00
_cell.angle_gamma   90.00
#
_symmetry.space_group_name_H-M   'P 1'
#
loop_
_entity.id
_entity.type
_entity.pdbx_description
1 polymer ?
#
loop_
_entity_poly.entity_id
_entity_poly.type
_entity_poly.pdbx_seq_one_letter_code
_entity_poly.pdbx_strand_id
1 'polypeptide(L)' 'MSMLERGATSPTLEKLDSLCTVLDTHPVTLLALTYLLGSEAPESFEQLLEKVGEELRALVEPD' A
#
# COMPACT_ATOMS: atom_id res chain seq x y z
N MET A 1 16.75 0.74 14.46
CA MET A 1 15.39 0.92 13.96
C MET A 1 14.95 2.38 14.07
N SER A 2 14.28 2.93 13.06
CA SER A 2 13.69 4.28 13.02
C SER A 2 12.36 4.36 13.81
N MET A 3 11.86 5.57 14.11
CA MET A 3 10.52 5.76 14.71
C MET A 3 9.41 5.19 13.83
N LEU A 4 9.58 5.29 12.52
CA LEU A 4 8.69 4.73 11.51
C LEU A 4 8.63 3.20 11.59
N GLU A 5 9.79 2.55 11.68
CA GLU A 5 9.91 1.08 11.81
C GLU A 5 9.33 0.55 13.13
N ARG A 6 9.18 1.41 14.14
CA ARG A 6 8.55 1.07 15.42
C ARG A 6 7.06 1.39 15.46
N GLY A 7 6.47 1.90 14.37
CA GLY A 7 5.05 2.29 14.34
C GLY A 7 4.70 3.48 15.24
N ALA A 8 5.68 4.25 15.70
CA ALA A 8 5.47 5.34 16.67
C ALA A 8 4.92 6.64 16.04
N THR A 9 4.83 6.68 14.70
CA THR A 9 4.31 7.82 13.93
C THR A 9 3.61 7.30 12.67
N SER A 10 2.47 7.88 12.30
CA SER A 10 1.87 7.68 10.98
C SER A 10 2.60 8.54 9.95
N PRO A 11 3.34 7.96 8.98
CA PRO A 11 3.99 8.74 7.94
C PRO A 11 2.95 9.41 7.02
N THR A 12 3.30 10.56 6.46
CA THR A 12 2.55 11.17 5.35
C THR A 12 2.87 10.43 4.04
N LEU A 13 2.02 10.58 3.02
CA LEU A 13 2.29 10.01 1.68
C LEU A 13 3.62 10.50 1.10
N GLU A 14 3.95 11.79 1.29
CA GLU A 14 5.24 12.36 0.85
C GLU A 14 6.46 11.65 1.50
N LYS A 15 6.35 11.30 2.79
CA LYS A 15 7.40 10.55 3.49
C LYS A 15 7.46 9.10 3.02
N LEU A 16 6.32 8.52 2.67
CA LEU A 16 6.24 7.18 2.10
C LEU A 16 6.92 7.14 0.72
N ASP A 17 6.66 8.13 -0.14
CA ASP A 17 7.30 8.25 -1.46
C ASP A 17 8.81 8.40 -1.35
N SER A 18 9.27 9.25 -0.42
CA SER A 18 10.69 9.44 -0.15
C SER A 18 11.37 8.14 0.30
N LEU A 19 10.68 7.35 1.15
CA LEU A 19 11.17 6.05 1.59
C LEU A 19 11.19 5.03 0.42
N CYS A 20 10.11 4.99 -0.36
CA CYS A 20 9.95 4.09 -1.49
C CYS A 20 10.97 4.34 -2.60
N THR A 21 11.38 5.60 -2.79
CA THR A 21 12.49 5.98 -3.69
C THR A 21 13.81 5.32 -3.27
N VAL A 22 14.11 5.28 -1.96
CA VAL A 22 15.33 4.63 -1.45
C VAL A 22 15.24 3.10 -1.54
N LEU A 23 14.04 2.55 -1.42
CA LEU A 23 13.77 1.11 -1.53
C LEU A 23 13.60 0.63 -2.98
N ASP A 24 13.71 1.52 -3.97
CA ASP A 24 13.44 1.24 -5.39
C ASP A 24 12.12 0.47 -5.60
N THR A 25 11.08 0.91 -4.89
CA THR A 25 9.77 0.26 -4.85
C THR A 25 8.67 1.28 -5.08
N HIS A 26 7.56 0.90 -5.72
CA HIS A 26 6.42 1.81 -5.89
C HIS A 26 5.67 2.01 -4.55
N PRO A 27 5.26 3.23 -4.17
CA PRO A 27 4.55 3.50 -2.90
C PRO A 27 3.30 2.64 -2.69
N VAL A 28 2.53 2.41 -3.75
CA VAL A 28 1.34 1.53 -3.73
C VAL A 28 1.70 0.08 -3.40
N THR A 29 2.87 -0.41 -3.82
CA THR A 29 3.33 -1.76 -3.47
C THR A 29 3.54 -1.89 -1.97
N LEU A 30 4.16 -0.89 -1.34
CA LEU A 30 4.37 -0.90 0.11
C LEU A 30 3.04 -0.79 0.87
N LEU A 31 2.10 0.04 0.40
CA LEU A 31 0.75 0.09 0.96
C LEU A 31 0.05 -1.26 0.85
N ALA A 32 0.05 -1.89 -0.33
CA ALA A 32 -0.56 -3.21 -0.52
C ALA A 32 0.01 -4.25 0.45
N LEU A 33 1.33 -4.27 0.66
CA LEU A 33 1.98 -5.13 1.65
C LEU A 33 1.44 -4.91 3.07
N THR A 34 1.13 -3.68 3.47
CA THR A 34 0.57 -3.41 4.81
C THR A 34 -0.83 -4.00 5.00
N TYR A 35 -1.66 -4.02 3.95
CA TYR A 35 -2.99 -4.63 3.99
C TYR A 35 -2.93 -6.16 4.00
N LEU A 36 -1.98 -6.74 3.26
CA LEU A 36 -1.73 -8.20 3.26
C LEU A 36 -1.23 -8.71 4.62
N LEU A 37 -0.40 -7.91 5.31
CA LEU A 37 0.13 -8.27 6.63
C LEU A 37 -0.86 -8.00 7.78
N GLY A 38 -1.83 -7.12 7.58
CA GLY A 38 -2.77 -6.67 8.61
C GLY A 38 -4.11 -7.41 8.66
N SER A 39 -4.39 -8.29 7.70
CA SER A 39 -5.68 -8.99 7.59
C SER A 39 -5.74 -10.25 8.47
N GLU A 40 -6.81 -10.41 9.27
CA GLU A 40 -7.07 -11.62 10.08
C GLU A 40 -7.26 -12.90 9.23
N ALA A 41 -7.68 -12.73 7.97
CA ALA A 41 -7.71 -13.78 6.95
C ALA A 41 -6.78 -13.39 5.80
N PRO A 42 -5.86 -14.24 5.35
CA PRO A 42 -4.93 -13.89 4.29
C PRO A 42 -5.68 -13.77 2.96
N GLU A 43 -5.92 -12.54 2.51
CA GLU A 43 -6.22 -12.26 1.11
C GLU A 43 -4.94 -12.53 0.29
N SER A 44 -5.06 -13.19 -0.87
CA SER A 44 -3.90 -13.36 -1.74
C SER A 44 -3.53 -12.02 -2.38
N PHE A 45 -2.26 -11.81 -2.74
CA PHE A 45 -1.87 -10.55 -3.37
C PHE A 45 -2.60 -10.35 -4.71
N GLU A 46 -2.94 -11.42 -5.43
CA GLU A 46 -3.72 -11.37 -6.66
C GLU A 46 -5.14 -10.84 -6.42
N GLN A 47 -5.82 -11.34 -5.38
CA GLN A 47 -7.16 -10.90 -5.00
C GLN A 47 -7.18 -9.41 -4.64
N LEU A 48 -6.20 -8.97 -3.85
CA LEU A 48 -6.05 -7.57 -3.49
C LEU A 48 -5.86 -6.69 -4.73
N LEU A 49 -4.98 -7.09 -5.66
CA LEU A 49 -4.71 -6.33 -6.87
C LEU A 49 -5.90 -6.31 -7.83
N GLU A 50 -6.64 -7.42 -7.96
CA GLU A 50 -7.87 -7.49 -8.75
C GLU A 50 -8.91 -6.51 -8.20
N LYS A 51 -9.16 -6.55 -6.89
CA LYS A 51 -10.10 -5.65 -6.23
C LYS A 51 -9.73 -4.17 -6.43
N VAL A 52 -8.47 -3.81 -6.18
CA VAL A 52 -7.98 -2.43 -6.36
C VAL A 52 -8.09 -2.00 -7.83
N GLY A 53 -7.83 -2.91 -8.78
CA GLY A 53 -7.97 -2.63 -10.21
C GLY A 53 -9.41 -2.32 -10.62
N GLU A 54 -10.37 -3.11 -10.14
CA GLU A 54 -11.80 -2.90 -10.41
C GLU A 54 -12.31 -1.59 -9.78
N GLU A 55 -11.92 -1.30 -8.53
CA GLU A 55 -12.24 -0.04 -7.86
C GLU A 55 -11.68 1.17 -8.62
N LEU A 56 -10.43 1.09 -9.09
CA LEU A 56 -9.82 2.14 -9.89
C LEU A 56 -10.55 2.35 -11.22
N ARG A 57 -10.90 1.27 -11.92
CA ARG A 57 -11.67 1.37 -13.17
C ARG A 57 -13.00 2.07 -12.94
N ALA A 58 -13.76 1.67 -11.91
CA ALA A 58 -15.05 2.27 -11.58
C ALA A 58 -14.96 3.77 -11.23
N LEU A 59 -13.84 4.21 -10.65
CA LEU A 59 -13.64 5.61 -10.24
C LEU A 59 -13.04 6.50 -11.35
N VAL A 60 -12.22 5.94 -12.24
CA VAL A 60 -11.54 6.68 -13.32
C VAL A 60 -12.38 6.71 -14.60
N GLU A 61 -13.15 5.66 -14.86
CA GLU A 61 -14.04 5.54 -16.01
C GLU A 61 -15.49 5.32 -15.52
N PRO A 62 -16.11 6.31 -14.86
CA PRO A 62 -17.53 6.20 -14.53
C PRO A 62 -18.35 6.24 -15.84
N ASP A 63 -19.26 5.29 -16.01
CA ASP A 63 -20.17 5.15 -17.17
C ASP A 63 -20.83 6.48 -17.61
#